data_AF-A0A7C5T6I4-F1
#
_entry.id   AF-A0A7C5T6I4-F1
#
_cell.length_a   1.000
_cell.length_b   1.000
_cell.length_c   1.000
_cell.angle_alpha   90.00
_cell.angle_beta   90.00
_cell.angle_gamma   90.00
#
_symmetry.space_group_name_H-M   'P 1'
#
loop_
_entity.id
_entity.type
_entity.pdbx_description
1 polymer ?
#
loop_
_entity_poly.entity_id
_entity_poly.type
_entity_poly.pdbx_seq_one_letter_code
_entity_poly.pdbx_strand_id
1 'polypeptide(L)'
;MIEEYLDLIAVVLMASVALVLFLGVEHVSTPSVCQAVKLALENPGSEFRVFGNFKTENSTAGIYLSCGLLLPKNKVLAIEDRHGYLIIGSTADGKIYIR
;
A
#
# COMPACT_ATOMS: atom_id res chain seq x y z
N MET A 1 -8.95 -39.23 -26.44
CA MET A 1 -8.87 -39.46 -24.98
C MET A 1 -7.69 -38.72 -24.36
N ILE A 2 -6.43 -38.95 -24.73
CA ILE A 2 -5.27 -38.17 -24.19
C ILE A 2 -5.35 -36.67 -24.48
N GLU A 3 -5.87 -36.27 -25.66
CA GLU A 3 -5.99 -34.85 -26.02
C GLU A 3 -7.02 -34.09 -25.18
N GLU A 4 -8.13 -34.74 -24.79
CA GLU A 4 -9.14 -34.13 -23.90
C GLU A 4 -8.59 -33.90 -22.48
N TYR A 5 -7.74 -34.82 -21.99
CA TYR A 5 -7.03 -34.62 -20.73
C TYR A 5 -6.00 -33.49 -20.83
N LEU A 6 -5.30 -33.38 -21.96
CA LEU A 6 -4.31 -32.33 -22.18
C LEU A 6 -4.96 -30.94 -22.19
N ASP A 7 -6.12 -30.82 -22.86
CA ASP A 7 -6.87 -29.57 -22.95
C ASP A 7 -7.46 -29.18 -21.59
N LEU A 8 -8.00 -30.16 -20.84
CA LEU A 8 -8.51 -29.93 -19.49
C LEU A 8 -7.41 -29.46 -18.53
N ILE A 9 -6.23 -30.07 -18.57
CA ILE A 9 -5.09 -29.68 -17.73
C ILE A 9 -4.62 -28.26 -18.08
N ALA A 10 -4.58 -27.92 -19.38
CA ALA A 10 -4.16 -26.59 -19.82
C ALA A 10 -5.12 -25.49 -19.33
N VAL A 11 -6.43 -25.72 -19.41
CA VAL A 11 -7.44 -24.76 -18.94
C VAL A 11 -7.38 -24.57 -17.43
N VAL A 12 -7.23 -25.67 -16.67
CA VAL A 12 -7.12 -25.59 -15.19
C VAL A 12 -5.83 -24.88 -14.77
N LEU A 13 -4.72 -25.09 -15.48
CA LEU A 13 -3.47 -24.37 -15.22
C LEU A 13 -3.60 -22.87 -15.49
N MET A 14 -4.19 -22.49 -16.63
CA MET A 14 -4.42 -21.07 -16.93
C MET A 14 -5.35 -20.41 -15.90
N ALA A 15 -6.43 -21.08 -15.50
CA ALA A 15 -7.35 -20.57 -14.50
C ALA A 15 -6.69 -20.40 -13.12
N SER A 16 -5.86 -21.36 -12.69
CA SER A 16 -5.16 -21.28 -11.41
C SER A 16 -4.08 -20.19 -11.40
N VAL A 17 -3.32 -20.02 -12.48
CA VAL A 17 -2.36 -18.92 -12.62
C VAL A 17 -3.06 -17.57 -12.61
N ALA A 18 -4.17 -17.42 -13.33
CA ALA A 18 -4.97 -16.20 -13.30
C ALA A 18 -5.46 -15.89 -11.87
N LEU A 19 -5.98 -16.89 -11.15
CA LEU A 19 -6.46 -16.71 -9.78
C LEU A 19 -5.33 -16.26 -8.83
N VAL A 20 -4.16 -16.88 -8.92
CA VAL A 20 -2.99 -16.51 -8.10
C VAL A 20 -2.54 -15.09 -8.40
N LEU A 21 -2.53 -14.67 -9.68
CA LEU A 21 -2.19 -13.31 -10.06
C LEU A 21 -3.20 -12.30 -9.49
N PHE A 22 -4.50 -12.58 -9.52
CA PHE A 22 -5.51 -11.70 -8.93
C PHE A 22 -5.38 -11.59 -7.41
N LEU A 23 -5.21 -12.72 -6.73
CA LEU A 23 -5.06 -12.73 -5.26
C LEU A 23 -3.72 -12.12 -4.79
N GLY A 24 -2.68 -12.18 -5.61
CA GLY A 24 -1.38 -11.56 -5.33
C GLY A 24 -1.40 -10.03 -5.37
N VAL A 25 -2.37 -9.42 -6.05
CA VAL A 25 -2.47 -7.96 -6.21
C VAL A 25 -3.24 -7.30 -5.06
N GLU A 26 -4.05 -8.04 -4.31
CA GLU A 26 -4.86 -7.49 -3.20
C GLU A 26 -4.03 -7.06 -1.97
N HIS A 27 -2.72 -7.30 -1.96
CA HIS A 27 -1.82 -6.81 -0.90
C HIS A 27 -1.24 -5.42 -1.19
N VAL A 28 -1.58 -4.83 -2.34
CA VAL A 28 -1.02 -3.55 -2.77
C VAL A 28 -1.84 -2.42 -2.18
N SER A 29 -1.26 -1.74 -1.19
CA SER A 29 -1.73 -0.44 -0.70
C SER A 29 -2.21 0.46 -1.83
N THR A 30 -3.31 1.17 -1.62
CA THR A 30 -3.85 2.09 -2.61
C THR A 30 -2.81 3.16 -2.98
N PRO A 31 -2.52 3.36 -4.28
CA PRO A 31 -1.45 4.28 -4.72
C PRO A 31 -1.71 5.74 -4.31
N SER A 32 -2.99 6.12 -4.16
CA SER A 32 -3.44 7.43 -3.67
C SER A 32 -2.85 7.78 -2.29
N VAL A 33 -2.82 6.82 -1.36
CA VAL A 33 -2.27 7.00 -0.02
C VAL A 33 -0.77 7.28 -0.10
N CYS A 34 -0.05 6.49 -0.89
CA CYS A 34 1.40 6.65 -1.01
C CYS A 34 1.78 7.99 -1.64
N GLN A 35 1.04 8.40 -2.67
CA GLN A 35 1.24 9.69 -3.32
C GLN A 35 0.93 10.85 -2.36
N ALA A 36 -0.13 10.75 -1.56
CA ALA A 36 -0.47 11.75 -0.55
C ALA A 36 0.61 11.84 0.55
N VAL A 37 1.14 10.72 1.04
CA VAL A 37 2.25 10.72 2.00
C VAL A 37 3.50 11.39 1.41
N LYS A 38 3.84 11.09 0.15
CA LYS A 38 4.97 11.71 -0.53
C LYS A 38 4.77 13.22 -0.70
N LEU A 39 3.58 13.65 -1.11
CA LEU A 39 3.23 15.07 -1.23
C LEU A 39 3.29 15.79 0.11
N ALA A 40 2.86 15.14 1.20
CA ALA A 40 2.94 15.69 2.56
C ALA A 40 4.40 15.83 3.05
N LEU A 41 5.31 14.95 2.61
CA LEU A 41 6.75 15.08 2.86
C LEU A 41 7.37 16.27 2.13
N GLU A 42 7.00 16.45 0.86
CA GLU A 42 7.52 17.52 0.01
C GLU A 42 6.96 18.89 0.41
N ASN A 43 5.75 18.94 0.96
CA ASN A 43 5.07 20.18 1.35
C ASN A 43 4.73 20.16 2.86
N PRO A 44 5.64 20.58 3.76
CA PRO A 44 5.36 20.64 5.18
C PRO A 44 4.19 21.60 5.48
N GLY A 45 3.28 21.20 6.38
CA GLY A 45 2.05 21.94 6.68
C GLY A 45 0.84 21.61 5.81
N SER A 46 0.97 20.68 4.85
CA SER A 46 -0.17 20.22 4.02
C SER A 46 -0.95 19.08 4.67
N GLU A 47 -2.24 19.01 4.36
CA GLU A 47 -3.16 17.92 4.74
C GLU A 47 -3.88 17.42 3.48
N PHE A 48 -3.88 16.11 3.27
CA PHE A 48 -4.53 15.43 2.18
C PHE A 48 -5.55 14.43 2.71
N ARG A 49 -6.73 14.40 2.09
CA ARG A 49 -7.77 13.42 2.42
C ARG A 49 -7.89 12.44 1.27
N VAL A 50 -7.63 11.17 1.55
CA VAL A 50 -7.63 10.11 0.56
C VAL A 50 -8.32 8.88 1.10
N PHE A 51 -9.15 8.27 0.26
CA PHE A 51 -9.72 6.97 0.57
C PHE A 51 -8.73 5.88 0.15
N GLY A 52 -8.45 4.94 1.05
CA GLY A 52 -7.50 3.89 0.77
C GLY A 52 -7.21 2.92 1.89
N ASN A 53 -6.28 2.01 1.64
CA ASN A 53 -5.76 1.06 2.61
C ASN A 53 -4.24 0.99 2.45
N PHE A 54 -3.54 0.88 3.57
CA PHE A 54 -2.12 0.60 3.59
C PHE A 54 -1.72 -0.29 4.77
N LYS A 55 -0.71 -1.13 4.55
CA LYS A 55 -0.04 -1.85 5.63
C LYS A 55 1.25 -1.12 5.99
N THR A 56 1.60 -1.19 7.26
CA THR A 56 2.86 -0.67 7.80
C THR A 56 3.67 -1.82 8.37
N GLU A 57 4.94 -1.89 8.00
CA GLU A 57 5.91 -2.77 8.61
C GLU A 57 6.94 -1.92 9.38
N ASN A 58 7.25 -2.32 10.60
CA ASN A 58 8.21 -1.58 11.41
C ASN A 58 9.60 -2.15 11.16
N SER A 59 10.52 -1.31 10.70
CA SER A 59 11.92 -1.65 10.45
C SER A 59 12.84 -0.92 11.43
N THR A 60 14.11 -1.33 11.47
CA THR A 60 15.14 -0.65 12.27
C THR A 60 15.35 0.80 11.81
N ALA A 61 15.26 1.07 10.51
CA ALA A 61 15.46 2.39 9.93
C ALA A 61 14.20 3.31 9.99
N GLY A 62 13.00 2.76 10.16
CA GLY A 62 11.78 3.49 9.86
C GLY A 62 10.52 2.65 9.88
N ILE A 63 9.40 3.26 9.50
CA ILE A 63 8.16 2.58 9.18
C ILE A 63 8.11 2.43 7.66
N TYR A 64 7.99 1.20 7.18
CA TYR A 64 7.83 0.89 5.78
C TYR A 64 6.35 0.81 5.45
N LEU A 65 5.90 1.60 4.48
CA LEU A 65 4.57 1.49 3.91
C LEU A 65 4.61 0.42 2.82
N SER A 66 3.56 -0.41 2.74
CA SER A 66 3.42 -1.46 1.73
C SER A 66 3.47 -0.96 0.27
N CYS A 67 3.47 0.35 0.05
CA CYS A 67 3.60 0.99 -1.25
C CYS A 67 5.06 1.27 -1.64
N GLY A 68 6.03 0.83 -0.85
CA GLY A 68 7.46 0.97 -1.15
C GLY A 68 8.14 2.17 -0.47
N LEU A 69 7.38 2.95 0.31
CA LEU A 69 7.89 4.19 0.92
C LEU A 69 8.41 3.93 2.34
N LEU A 70 9.69 4.25 2.56
CA LEU A 70 10.30 4.20 3.89
C LEU A 70 10.20 5.57 4.58
N LEU A 71 9.50 5.60 5.71
CA LEU A 71 9.39 6.78 6.58
C LEU A 71 10.36 6.67 7.75
N PRO A 72 11.34 7.57 7.88
CA PRO A 72 12.26 7.51 9.02
C PRO A 72 11.52 7.88 10.31
N LYS A 73 11.85 7.22 11.42
CA LYS A 73 11.09 7.32 12.69
C LYS A 73 11.02 8.75 13.25
N ASN A 74 12.04 9.58 12.98
CA ASN A 74 12.09 10.98 13.37
C ASN A 74 11.06 11.87 12.65
N LYS A 75 10.53 11.40 11.52
CA LYS A 75 9.54 12.09 10.68
C LYS A 75 8.12 11.57 10.86
N VAL A 76 7.90 10.60 11.75
CA VAL A 76 6.55 10.08 12.04
C VAL A 76 6.07 10.66 13.37
N LEU A 77 4.89 11.28 13.35
CA LEU A 77 4.20 11.79 14.53
C LEU A 77 3.22 10.75 15.08
N ALA A 78 2.28 10.27 14.24
CA ALA A 78 1.24 9.33 14.63
C ALA A 78 0.71 8.58 13.39
N ILE A 79 0.35 7.30 13.56
CA ILE A 79 -0.34 6.49 12.55
C ILE A 79 -1.45 5.73 13.28
N GLU A 80 -2.70 6.15 13.07
CA GLU A 80 -3.88 5.61 13.77
C GLU A 80 -4.65 4.63 12.86
N ASP A 81 -5.20 5.11 11.75
CA ASP A 81 -5.98 4.30 10.81
C ASP A 81 -5.16 3.79 9.62
N ARG A 82 -5.53 2.57 9.17
CA ARG A 82 -4.85 1.85 8.08
C ARG A 82 -5.77 1.57 6.88
N HIS A 83 -7.05 1.90 7.00
CA HIS A 83 -8.06 1.64 5.97
C HIS A 83 -9.21 2.66 6.05
N GLY A 84 -9.85 2.95 4.91
CA GLY A 84 -10.99 3.85 4.84
C GLY A 84 -10.61 5.26 4.41
N TYR A 85 -11.27 6.27 4.99
CA TYR A 85 -10.97 7.67 4.73
C TYR A 85 -9.81 8.12 5.60
N LEU A 86 -8.65 8.28 4.99
CA LEU A 86 -7.39 8.62 5.65
C LEU A 86 -7.09 10.11 5.48
N ILE A 87 -6.69 10.75 6.57
CA ILE A 87 -6.16 12.11 6.64
C ILE A 87 -4.64 12.01 6.80
N ILE A 88 -3.94 12.36 5.74
CA ILE A 88 -2.48 12.30 5.67
C ILE A 88 -1.96 13.73 5.64
N GLY A 89 -1.30 14.14 6.70
CA GLY A 89 -0.79 15.49 6.81
C GLY A 89 0.63 15.54 7.34
N SER A 90 1.25 16.72 7.19
CA SER A 90 2.59 17.01 7.67
C SER A 90 2.56 18.25 8.56
N THR A 91 3.24 18.21 9.69
CA THR A 91 3.39 19.38 10.56
C THR A 91 4.33 20.42 9.93
N ALA A 92 4.36 21.64 10.47
CA ALA A 92 5.34 22.66 10.06
C ALA A 92 6.81 22.20 10.21
N ASP A 93 7.07 21.30 11.17
CA ASP A 93 8.38 20.68 11.38
C ASP A 93 8.68 19.52 10.39
N GLY A 94 7.74 19.25 9.47
CA GLY A 94 7.82 18.19 8.49
C GLY A 94 7.64 16.78 9.07
N LYS A 95 6.89 16.61 10.16
CA LYS A 95 6.52 15.29 10.70
C LYS A 95 5.17 14.87 10.14
N ILE A 96 5.05 13.65 9.67
CA ILE A 96 3.81 13.11 9.10
C ILE A 96 2.92 12.54 10.19
N TYR A 97 1.63 12.80 10.08
CA TYR A 97 0.60 12.06 10.79
C TYR A 97 -0.37 11.44 9.78
N ILE A 98 -0.85 10.24 10.10
CA ILE A 98 -1.90 9.55 9.35
C ILE A 98 -3.02 9.20 10.33
N ARG A 99 -4.20 9.72 10.06
CA ARG A 99 -5.44 9.47 10.80
C ARG A 99 -6.52 8.98 9.87
#